data_AF-A0A976D926-F1
#
_entry.id   AF-A0A976D926-F1
#
_cell.length_a   1.000
_cell.length_b   1.000
_cell.length_c   1.000
_cell.angle_alpha   90.00
_cell.angle_beta   90.00
_cell.angle_gamma   90.00
#
_symmetry.space_group_name_H-M   'P 1'
#
loop_
_entity.id
_entity.type
_entity.pdbx_description
1 polymer ?
#
loop_
_entity_poly.entity_id
_entity_poly.type
_entity_poly.pdbx_seq_one_letter_code
_entity_poly.pdbx_strand_id
1 'polypeptide(L)'
;ELLLSDNSRVVLRESGLTQGRYEAPATFRGRVGLAYRLRIRFTDGRTYESSLEKIAAAPPIQKIHTDFNQRGVKNENGSTIFSTMDVFVDLQDNAQETNFYQWRTFLYERQAICRSCIWDERKKDCSDMPLRETSFDMAPPAVRDLPCDKPCWEVFFDTKLNIFSDALVNGSLISKRPLRQIPFYVENAGALLQIQQISISPVVYKYLNLIKQQTESTGTLTDVAPAPPVGNIRNVNNPEEAVLGYFAAVNVVKTTIWIDRNQSGAQRITMLLDGRTPSFVDRQEGCLASPNRFIAPPEGWRF
;
A
#
# COMPACT_ATOMS: atom_id res chain seq x y z
N GLU A 1 -12.25 21.59 1.44
CA GLU A 1 -11.87 22.34 0.22
C GLU A 1 -10.35 22.50 0.17
N LEU A 2 -9.80 22.68 -1.03
CA LEU A 2 -8.41 23.06 -1.23
C LEU A 2 -8.34 24.56 -1.55
N LEU A 3 -7.38 25.24 -0.93
CA LEU A 3 -7.02 26.63 -1.18
C LEU A 3 -5.63 26.63 -1.79
N LEU A 4 -5.48 27.26 -2.95
CA LEU A 4 -4.24 27.25 -3.72
C LEU A 4 -3.52 28.59 -3.60
N SER A 5 -2.19 28.57 -3.80
CA SER A 5 -1.34 29.77 -3.76
C SER A 5 -1.64 30.79 -4.86
N ASP A 6 -2.41 30.43 -5.88
CA ASP A 6 -2.89 31.34 -6.93
C ASP A 6 -4.29 31.91 -6.63
N ASN A 7 -4.73 31.80 -5.37
CA ASN A 7 -6.04 32.22 -4.87
C ASN A 7 -7.24 31.45 -5.44
N SER A 8 -7.01 30.37 -6.20
CA SER A 8 -8.11 29.49 -6.61
C SER A 8 -8.56 28.55 -5.48
N ARG A 9 -9.81 28.09 -5.57
CA ARG A 9 -10.45 27.22 -4.59
C ARG A 9 -11.05 25.99 -5.28
N VAL A 10 -10.85 24.82 -4.69
CA VAL A 10 -11.42 23.56 -5.17
C VAL A 10 -12.24 22.92 -4.07
N VAL A 11 -13.53 22.71 -4.34
CA VAL A 11 -14.41 22.02 -3.39
C VAL A 11 -14.19 20.52 -3.52
N LEU A 12 -13.94 19.86 -2.38
CA LEU A 12 -13.90 18.40 -2.30
C LEU A 12 -15.27 17.91 -1.85
N ARG A 13 -15.75 16.81 -2.43
CA ARG A 13 -17.02 16.18 -2.08
C ARG A 13 -16.76 14.79 -1.53
N GLU A 14 -17.54 14.36 -0.56
CA GLU A 14 -17.46 13.00 -0.05
C GLU A 14 -17.80 12.00 -1.17
N SER A 15 -17.03 10.92 -1.25
CA SER A 15 -17.23 9.84 -2.20
C SER A 15 -18.51 9.08 -1.83
N GLY A 16 -19.41 8.90 -2.80
CA GLY A 16 -20.59 8.05 -2.61
C GLY A 16 -20.28 6.57 -2.41
N LEU A 17 -19.02 6.16 -2.62
CA LEU A 17 -18.56 4.77 -2.50
C LEU A 17 -17.83 4.49 -1.19
N THR A 18 -17.28 5.52 -0.53
CA THR A 18 -16.45 5.34 0.66
C THR A 18 -16.61 6.53 1.60
N GLN A 19 -17.26 6.28 2.73
CA GLN A 19 -17.42 7.29 3.77
C GLN A 19 -16.06 7.81 4.26
N GLY A 20 -15.96 9.10 4.52
CA GLY A 20 -14.73 9.76 4.95
C GLY A 20 -13.70 10.00 3.85
N ARG A 21 -13.91 9.49 2.62
CA ARG A 21 -13.07 9.80 1.46
C ARG A 21 -13.63 11.01 0.73
N TYR A 22 -12.82 12.06 0.58
CA TYR A 22 -13.21 13.28 -0.13
C TYR A 22 -12.43 13.42 -1.44
N GLU A 23 -13.14 13.69 -2.52
CA GLU A 23 -12.61 13.74 -3.87
C GLU A 23 -12.79 15.12 -4.50
N ALA A 24 -11.78 15.55 -5.24
CA ALA A 24 -11.89 16.72 -6.10
C ALA A 24 -12.70 16.40 -7.36
N PRO A 25 -13.20 17.40 -8.10
CA PRO A 25 -13.84 17.17 -9.39
C PRO A 25 -12.92 16.36 -10.32
N ALA A 26 -13.49 15.48 -11.14
CA ALA A 26 -12.71 14.60 -12.04
C ALA A 26 -11.81 15.35 -13.04
N THR A 27 -12.09 16.63 -13.30
CA THR A 27 -11.29 17.52 -14.16
C THR A 27 -10.11 18.17 -13.44
N PHE A 28 -10.09 18.15 -12.11
CA PHE A 28 -9.04 18.80 -11.33
C PHE A 28 -7.75 17.96 -11.33
N ARG A 29 -6.61 18.64 -11.54
CA ARG A 29 -5.27 18.06 -11.42
C ARG A 29 -4.39 19.01 -10.61
N GLY A 30 -3.61 18.45 -9.69
CA GLY A 30 -2.55 19.19 -9.00
C GLY A 30 -1.52 19.70 -10.01
N ARG A 31 -1.01 20.91 -9.80
CA ARG A 31 -0.02 21.56 -10.65
C ARG A 31 1.29 21.66 -9.88
N VAL A 32 2.35 21.13 -10.49
CA VAL A 32 3.72 21.25 -9.97
C VAL A 32 4.06 22.74 -9.82
N GLY A 33 4.73 23.09 -8.72
CA GLY A 33 5.12 24.46 -8.39
C GLY A 33 4.07 25.26 -7.61
N LEU A 34 2.79 24.86 -7.63
CA LEU A 34 1.76 25.48 -6.78
C LEU A 34 1.73 24.88 -5.39
N ALA A 35 1.32 25.69 -4.42
CA ALA A 35 1.08 25.26 -3.05
C ALA A 35 -0.41 25.15 -2.73
N TYR A 36 -0.72 24.18 -1.88
CA TYR A 36 -2.07 23.76 -1.55
C TYR A 36 -2.24 23.71 -0.05
N ARG A 37 -3.40 24.14 0.43
CA ARG A 37 -3.84 23.99 1.82
C ARG A 37 -5.20 23.31 1.85
N LEU A 38 -5.36 22.33 2.72
CA LEU A 38 -6.66 21.76 3.05
C LEU A 38 -7.36 22.67 4.07
N ARG A 39 -8.61 23.03 3.80
CA ARG A 39 -9.53 23.63 4.78
C ARG A 39 -10.76 22.76 4.93
N ILE A 40 -11.11 22.43 6.17
CA ILE A 40 -12.30 21.66 6.55
C ILE A 40 -13.18 22.58 7.39
N ARG A 41 -14.47 22.68 7.04
CA ARG A 41 -15.47 23.44 7.80
C ARG A 41 -16.56 22.49 8.23
N PHE A 42 -16.78 22.38 9.54
CA PHE A 42 -17.83 21.58 10.12
C PHE A 42 -19.11 22.41 10.26
N THR A 43 -20.25 21.71 10.31
CA THR A 43 -21.57 22.31 10.49
C THR A 43 -21.74 22.96 11.86
N ASP A 44 -20.94 22.54 12.85
CA ASP A 44 -20.89 23.11 14.20
C ASP A 44 -20.03 24.38 14.30
N GLY A 45 -19.50 24.88 13.17
CA GLY A 45 -18.69 26.10 13.10
C GLY A 45 -17.18 25.89 13.29
N ARG A 46 -16.72 24.69 13.65
CA ARG A 46 -15.27 24.40 13.74
C ARG A 46 -14.63 24.41 12.36
N THR A 47 -13.44 25.00 12.26
CA THR A 47 -12.65 25.09 11.04
C THR A 47 -11.24 24.58 11.27
N TYR A 48 -10.78 23.69 10.40
CA TYR A 48 -9.44 23.13 10.43
C TYR A 48 -8.69 23.50 9.17
N GLU A 49 -7.41 23.82 9.31
CA GLU A 49 -6.53 24.17 8.21
C GLU A 49 -5.20 23.44 8.30
N SER A 50 -4.69 22.98 7.16
CA SER A 50 -3.31 22.49 7.05
C SER A 50 -2.30 23.63 6.86
N SER A 51 -1.00 23.31 6.95
CA SER A 51 0.04 24.14 6.34
C SER A 51 -0.13 24.20 4.80
N LEU A 52 0.60 25.12 4.16
CA LEU A 52 0.74 25.11 2.70
C LEU A 52 1.76 24.04 2.30
N GLU A 53 1.39 23.18 1.37
CA GLU A 53 2.27 22.15 0.79
C GLU A 53 2.46 22.44 -0.70
N LYS A 54 3.71 22.68 -1.10
CA LYS A 54 4.09 22.91 -2.49
C LYS A 54 4.31 21.56 -3.19
N ILE A 55 3.68 21.38 -4.34
CA ILE A 55 3.92 20.20 -5.18
C ILE A 55 5.29 20.35 -5.86
N ALA A 56 6.25 19.51 -5.47
CA ALA A 56 7.51 19.31 -6.18
C ALA A 56 7.32 18.35 -7.37
N ALA A 57 8.13 18.48 -8.42
CA ALA A 57 8.13 17.52 -9.51
C ALA A 57 8.72 16.18 -9.02
N ALA A 58 8.08 15.06 -9.35
CA ALA A 58 8.71 13.75 -9.22
C ALA A 58 9.43 13.42 -10.54
N PRO A 59 10.71 13.02 -10.51
CA PRO A 59 11.39 12.57 -11.71
C PRO A 59 10.73 11.28 -12.23
N PRO A 60 10.83 10.97 -13.53
CA PRO A 60 10.32 9.72 -14.06
C PRO A 60 11.13 8.53 -13.55
N ILE A 61 10.50 7.37 -13.44
CA ILE A 61 11.22 6.11 -13.24
C ILE A 61 12.00 5.81 -14.53
N GLN A 62 13.32 5.61 -14.44
CA GLN A 62 14.15 5.37 -15.61
C GLN A 62 14.09 3.91 -16.05
N LYS A 63 14.22 3.00 -15.09
CA LYS A 63 14.23 1.57 -15.34
C LYS A 63 13.60 0.82 -14.19
N ILE A 64 12.96 -0.29 -14.51
CA ILE A 64 12.39 -1.21 -13.55
C ILE A 64 13.08 -2.56 -13.76
N HIS A 65 13.55 -3.16 -12.67
CA HIS A 65 14.20 -4.46 -12.67
C HIS A 65 13.34 -5.45 -11.89
N THR A 66 13.34 -6.69 -12.35
CA THR A 66 12.70 -7.81 -11.66
C THR A 66 13.70 -8.95 -11.58
N ASP A 67 14.15 -9.28 -10.38
CA ASP A 67 15.14 -10.34 -10.14
C ASP A 67 14.45 -11.47 -9.36
N PHE A 68 14.57 -12.72 -9.84
CA PHE A 68 14.11 -13.88 -9.07
C PHE A 68 15.04 -14.11 -7.88
N ASN A 69 14.48 -14.17 -6.68
CA ASN A 69 15.21 -14.34 -5.44
C ASN A 69 14.79 -15.63 -4.73
N GLN A 70 15.65 -16.65 -4.81
CA GLN A 70 15.43 -17.93 -4.12
C GLN A 70 15.46 -17.82 -2.59
N ARG A 71 16.21 -16.85 -2.04
CA ARG A 71 16.29 -16.61 -0.58
C ARG A 71 15.04 -15.95 -0.04
N GLY A 72 14.29 -15.24 -0.89
CA GLY A 72 12.89 -14.96 -0.65
C GLY A 72 12.56 -14.15 0.60
N VAL A 73 11.36 -14.40 1.12
CA VAL A 73 10.85 -13.90 2.42
C VAL A 73 10.51 -15.06 3.34
N LYS A 74 10.68 -14.86 4.65
CA LYS A 74 10.31 -15.88 5.64
C LYS A 74 8.82 -15.79 6.00
N ASN A 75 8.20 -16.92 6.35
CA ASN A 75 6.89 -16.90 7.03
C ASN A 75 7.00 -16.23 8.42
N GLU A 76 5.85 -15.96 9.04
CA GLU A 76 5.77 -15.33 10.37
C GLU A 76 6.56 -16.09 11.44
N ASN A 77 6.63 -17.42 11.33
CA ASN A 77 7.37 -18.30 12.24
C ASN A 77 8.88 -18.41 11.91
N GLY A 78 9.36 -17.70 10.88
CA GLY A 78 10.77 -17.66 10.49
C GLY A 78 11.34 -18.96 9.88
N SER A 79 10.50 -19.97 9.68
CA SER A 79 10.88 -21.36 9.35
C SER A 79 10.87 -21.69 7.87
N THR A 80 9.97 -21.06 7.10
CA THR A 80 9.80 -21.35 5.66
C THR A 80 10.23 -20.15 4.83
N ILE A 81 11.00 -20.39 3.77
CA ILE A 81 11.45 -19.37 2.82
C ILE A 81 10.56 -19.45 1.58
N PHE A 82 9.87 -18.36 1.23
CA PHE A 82 9.16 -18.21 -0.03
C PHE A 82 10.02 -17.46 -1.01
N SER A 83 10.45 -18.09 -2.10
CA SER A 83 11.11 -17.36 -3.17
C SER A 83 10.24 -16.19 -3.63
N THR A 84 10.88 -15.13 -4.12
CA THR A 84 10.18 -13.91 -4.52
C THR A 84 10.62 -13.44 -5.89
N MET A 85 9.75 -12.67 -6.55
CA MET A 85 10.17 -11.74 -7.59
C MET A 85 10.44 -10.40 -6.92
N ASP A 86 11.72 -10.05 -6.81
CA ASP A 86 12.14 -8.79 -6.20
C ASP A 86 12.12 -7.69 -7.26
N VAL A 87 11.45 -6.58 -6.93
CA VAL A 87 11.26 -5.45 -7.84
C VAL A 87 12.08 -4.26 -7.37
N PHE A 88 12.83 -3.70 -8.29
CA PHE A 88 13.69 -2.54 -8.06
C PHE A 88 13.45 -1.46 -9.11
N VAL A 89 13.80 -0.22 -8.77
CA VAL A 89 13.78 0.89 -9.72
C VAL A 89 15.11 1.63 -9.77
N ASP A 90 15.41 2.14 -10.95
CA ASP A 90 16.41 3.17 -11.16
C ASP A 90 15.72 4.53 -11.32
N LEU A 91 16.29 5.54 -10.67
CA LEU A 91 15.83 6.91 -10.72
C LEU A 91 17.03 7.84 -10.84
N GLN A 92 16.96 8.80 -11.76
CA GLN A 92 17.91 9.91 -11.79
C GLN A 92 17.41 11.02 -10.88
N ASP A 93 18.21 11.29 -9.87
CA ASP A 93 17.99 12.35 -8.90
C ASP A 93 18.39 13.73 -9.46
N ASN A 94 17.77 14.80 -8.96
CA ASN A 94 18.05 16.16 -9.41
C ASN A 94 19.05 16.85 -8.47
N ALA A 95 20.29 17.04 -8.94
CA ALA A 95 21.41 17.55 -8.16
C ALA A 95 21.21 18.92 -7.49
N GLN A 96 20.26 19.72 -7.96
CA GLN A 96 20.08 21.11 -7.53
C GLN A 96 19.29 21.26 -6.23
N GLU A 97 18.63 20.22 -5.76
CA GLU A 97 17.71 20.28 -4.62
C GLU A 97 17.90 19.07 -3.72
N THR A 98 17.74 19.21 -2.40
CA THR A 98 17.63 18.04 -1.53
C THR A 98 16.26 17.38 -1.75
N ASN A 99 16.28 16.13 -2.21
CA ASN A 99 15.11 15.40 -2.61
C ASN A 99 14.72 14.28 -1.64
N PHE A 100 13.41 14.17 -1.43
CA PHE A 100 12.82 13.12 -0.62
C PHE A 100 11.78 12.40 -1.45
N TYR A 101 11.78 11.08 -1.35
CA TYR A 101 10.95 10.22 -2.17
C TYR A 101 10.14 9.26 -1.32
N GLN A 102 8.95 8.93 -1.82
CA GLN A 102 8.17 7.81 -1.35
C GLN A 102 7.79 6.93 -2.55
N TRP A 103 7.88 5.62 -2.37
CA TRP A 103 7.29 4.65 -3.29
C TRP A 103 6.11 3.96 -2.62
N ARG A 104 5.06 3.75 -3.42
CA ARG A 104 3.91 2.92 -3.04
C ARG A 104 3.64 1.95 -4.16
N THR A 105 3.30 0.72 -3.81
CA THR A 105 3.00 -0.32 -4.77
C THR A 105 1.63 -0.93 -4.51
N PHE A 106 0.98 -1.31 -5.61
CA PHE A 106 -0.32 -1.96 -5.62
C PHE A 106 -0.17 -3.19 -6.48
N LEU A 107 -0.12 -4.35 -5.82
CA LEU A 107 0.10 -5.63 -6.46
C LEU A 107 -1.25 -6.29 -6.67
N TYR A 108 -1.68 -6.38 -7.92
CA TYR A 108 -2.88 -7.09 -8.29
C TYR A 108 -2.53 -8.53 -8.63
N GLU A 109 -3.28 -9.47 -8.06
CA GLU A 109 -3.13 -10.90 -8.34
C GLU A 109 -4.48 -11.58 -8.51
N ARG A 110 -4.49 -12.62 -9.33
CA ARG A 110 -5.62 -13.55 -9.39
C ARG A 110 -5.60 -14.44 -8.16
N GLN A 111 -6.75 -14.57 -7.50
CA GLN A 111 -6.94 -15.42 -6.34
C GLN A 111 -7.52 -16.78 -6.74
N ALA A 112 -6.99 -17.85 -6.14
CA ALA A 112 -7.56 -19.19 -6.25
C ALA A 112 -8.65 -19.45 -5.20
N ILE A 113 -8.62 -18.72 -4.07
CA ILE A 113 -9.52 -18.90 -2.93
C ILE A 113 -10.41 -17.67 -2.79
N CYS A 114 -11.73 -17.90 -2.80
CA CYS A 114 -12.72 -16.84 -2.65
C CYS A 114 -13.21 -16.71 -1.21
N ARG A 115 -13.12 -17.77 -0.42
CA ARG A 115 -13.48 -17.75 1.00
C ARG A 115 -12.66 -18.75 1.79
N SER A 116 -12.14 -18.30 2.93
CA SER A 116 -11.64 -19.17 3.99
C SER A 116 -12.58 -19.02 5.18
N CYS A 117 -12.90 -20.12 5.86
CA CYS A 117 -13.85 -20.09 6.97
C CYS A 117 -13.59 -21.22 7.96
N ILE A 118 -14.09 -21.06 9.19
CA ILE A 118 -14.24 -22.19 10.11
C ILE A 118 -15.29 -23.13 9.51
N TRP A 119 -14.95 -24.39 9.33
CA TRP A 119 -15.78 -25.44 8.76
C TRP A 119 -16.53 -26.18 9.86
N ASP A 120 -17.84 -26.26 9.70
CA ASP A 120 -18.72 -27.05 10.55
C ASP A 120 -18.98 -28.40 9.87
N GLU A 121 -18.30 -29.46 10.35
CA GLU A 121 -18.44 -30.82 9.82
C GLU A 121 -19.88 -31.37 9.96
N ARG A 122 -20.70 -30.85 10.88
CA ARG A 122 -22.11 -31.27 11.02
C ARG A 122 -22.98 -30.68 9.91
N LYS A 123 -22.76 -29.40 9.57
CA LYS A 123 -23.47 -28.70 8.50
C LYS A 123 -22.88 -28.96 7.12
N LYS A 124 -21.63 -29.44 7.05
CA LYS A 124 -20.81 -29.46 5.83
C LYS A 124 -20.77 -28.09 5.15
N ASP A 125 -20.64 -27.05 5.97
CA ASP A 125 -20.60 -25.66 5.52
C ASP A 125 -19.69 -24.82 6.43
N CYS A 126 -19.37 -23.62 6.00
CA CYS A 126 -18.80 -22.59 6.83
C CYS A 126 -19.70 -22.28 8.03
N SER A 127 -19.08 -22.22 9.20
CA SER A 127 -19.64 -21.67 10.42
C SER A 127 -19.89 -20.17 10.28
N ASP A 128 -20.89 -19.68 11.01
CA ASP A 128 -21.19 -18.25 11.15
C ASP A 128 -20.17 -17.54 12.07
N MET A 129 -19.28 -18.30 12.72
CA MET A 129 -18.23 -17.76 13.57
C MET A 129 -17.12 -17.12 12.72
N PRO A 130 -16.69 -15.89 13.05
CA PRO A 130 -15.60 -15.24 12.31
C PRO A 130 -14.29 -16.01 12.51
N LEU A 131 -13.45 -16.01 11.48
CA LEU A 131 -12.05 -16.40 11.61
C LEU A 131 -11.37 -15.45 12.60
N ARG A 132 -10.83 -15.97 13.70
CA ARG A 132 -10.01 -15.18 14.64
C ARG A 132 -8.60 -14.99 14.07
N GLU A 133 -8.03 -13.81 14.23
CA GLU A 133 -6.68 -13.45 13.75
C GLU A 133 -5.57 -14.34 14.32
N THR A 134 -5.73 -14.84 15.55
CA THR A 134 -4.76 -15.72 16.23
C THR A 134 -5.14 -17.19 16.06
N SER A 135 -5.01 -17.74 14.85
CA SER A 135 -5.33 -19.16 14.58
C SER A 135 -4.16 -20.13 14.86
N PHE A 136 -3.04 -19.63 15.38
CA PHE A 136 -1.81 -20.41 15.61
C PHE A 136 -1.92 -21.50 16.70
N ASP A 137 -2.84 -21.37 17.66
CA ASP A 137 -2.96 -22.29 18.82
C ASP A 137 -4.17 -23.23 18.78
N MET A 138 -4.98 -23.21 17.71
CA MET A 138 -6.05 -24.20 17.54
C MET A 138 -5.54 -25.36 16.69
N ALA A 139 -5.56 -26.58 17.24
CA ALA A 139 -5.16 -27.79 16.53
C ALA A 139 -5.83 -27.88 15.13
N PRO A 140 -5.10 -28.20 14.06
CA PRO A 140 -5.68 -28.23 12.72
C PRO A 140 -6.68 -29.39 12.55
N PRO A 141 -7.76 -29.24 11.73
CA PRO A 141 -8.01 -28.12 10.82
C PRO A 141 -9.48 -27.67 10.83
N ALA A 142 -9.84 -26.71 11.68
CA ALA A 142 -11.18 -26.11 11.58
C ALA A 142 -11.31 -25.19 10.37
N VAL A 143 -10.23 -24.73 9.72
CA VAL A 143 -10.33 -23.82 8.56
C VAL A 143 -10.37 -24.61 7.25
N ARG A 144 -11.30 -24.27 6.37
CA ARG A 144 -11.37 -24.76 4.98
C ARG A 144 -11.37 -23.61 3.99
N ASP A 145 -10.86 -23.90 2.80
CA ASP A 145 -10.76 -22.99 1.67
C ASP A 145 -11.71 -23.39 0.57
N LEU A 146 -12.57 -22.45 0.20
CA LEU A 146 -13.48 -22.59 -0.90
C LEU A 146 -12.84 -21.94 -2.14
N PRO A 147 -12.51 -22.73 -3.18
CA PRO A 147 -11.98 -22.19 -4.42
C PRO A 147 -12.98 -21.27 -5.10
N CYS A 148 -12.46 -20.31 -5.85
CA CYS A 148 -13.28 -19.42 -6.65
C CYS A 148 -13.98 -20.17 -7.81
N ASP A 149 -15.27 -19.93 -8.00
CA ASP A 149 -16.04 -20.45 -9.15
C ASP A 149 -15.70 -19.72 -10.47
N LYS A 150 -15.23 -18.47 -10.36
CA LYS A 150 -14.90 -17.56 -11.46
C LYS A 150 -13.60 -16.82 -11.17
N PRO A 151 -12.97 -16.20 -12.19
CA PRO A 151 -11.82 -15.34 -11.96
C PRO A 151 -12.10 -14.26 -10.90
N CYS A 152 -11.18 -14.14 -9.94
CA CYS A 152 -11.25 -13.19 -8.84
C CYS A 152 -9.89 -12.53 -8.70
N TRP A 153 -9.85 -11.21 -8.57
CA TRP A 153 -8.62 -10.45 -8.41
C TRP A 153 -8.59 -9.76 -7.06
N GLU A 154 -7.42 -9.63 -6.48
CA GLU A 154 -7.20 -8.91 -5.24
C GLU A 154 -6.00 -7.97 -5.37
N VAL A 155 -6.09 -6.79 -4.74
CA VAL A 155 -4.99 -5.83 -4.64
C VAL A 155 -4.36 -5.89 -3.26
N PHE A 156 -3.05 -6.12 -3.23
CA PHE A 156 -2.23 -6.12 -2.04
C PHE A 156 -1.41 -4.82 -1.95
N PHE A 157 -1.54 -4.12 -0.83
CA PHE A 157 -0.79 -2.90 -0.54
C PHE A 157 0.55 -3.21 0.15
N ASP A 158 1.43 -2.21 0.22
CA ASP A 158 2.64 -2.31 1.03
C ASP A 158 2.30 -2.35 2.52
N THR A 159 2.96 -3.23 3.28
CA THR A 159 2.87 -3.29 4.74
C THR A 159 3.92 -2.41 5.44
N LYS A 160 4.87 -1.86 4.68
CA LYS A 160 5.97 -1.02 5.16
C LYS A 160 6.09 0.25 4.33
N LEU A 161 6.45 1.35 4.97
CA LEU A 161 6.72 2.63 4.34
C LEU A 161 8.06 2.60 3.61
N ASN A 162 8.05 2.82 2.30
CA ASN A 162 9.25 2.98 1.49
C ASN A 162 9.53 4.48 1.25
N ILE A 163 10.28 5.09 2.16
CA ILE A 163 10.73 6.48 2.06
C ILE A 163 12.25 6.56 1.88
N PHE A 164 12.74 7.60 1.23
CA PHE A 164 14.16 7.82 0.97
C PHE A 164 14.52 9.31 1.00
N SER A 165 15.73 9.59 1.46
CA SER A 165 16.40 10.88 1.38
C SER A 165 17.62 10.72 0.50
N ASP A 166 17.78 11.62 -0.47
CA ASP A 166 18.93 11.66 -1.37
C ASP A 166 20.21 12.23 -0.73
N ALA A 167 20.19 12.63 0.54
CA ALA A 167 21.26 13.42 1.16
C ALA A 167 22.68 12.84 1.01
N LEU A 168 22.81 11.52 0.78
CA LEU A 168 24.08 10.82 0.56
C LEU A 168 24.41 10.55 -0.91
N VAL A 169 23.47 10.75 -1.83
CA VAL A 169 23.56 10.42 -3.26
C VAL A 169 22.96 11.53 -4.16
N ASN A 170 22.88 12.76 -3.65
CA ASN A 170 22.26 13.89 -4.35
C ASN A 170 22.84 14.06 -5.77
N GLY A 171 21.95 14.17 -6.76
CA GLY A 171 22.25 14.28 -8.18
C GLY A 171 22.76 13.01 -8.86
N SER A 172 22.95 11.93 -8.11
CA SER A 172 23.47 10.67 -8.64
C SER A 172 22.33 9.76 -9.11
N LEU A 173 22.69 8.76 -9.91
CA LEU A 173 21.76 7.68 -10.25
C LEU A 173 21.47 6.85 -8.98
N ILE A 174 20.22 6.88 -8.53
CA ILE A 174 19.71 5.95 -7.53
C ILE A 174 19.42 4.65 -8.28
N SER A 175 20.35 3.70 -8.24
CA SER A 175 20.20 2.41 -8.93
C SER A 175 19.72 1.30 -8.00
N LYS A 176 18.90 0.39 -8.55
CA LYS A 176 18.35 -0.79 -7.88
C LYS A 176 17.76 -0.46 -6.50
N ARG A 177 16.98 0.61 -6.38
CA ARG A 177 16.21 0.91 -5.17
C ARG A 177 15.17 -0.18 -4.97
N PRO A 178 15.19 -0.97 -3.87
CA PRO A 178 14.19 -1.99 -3.63
C PRO A 178 12.81 -1.38 -3.42
N LEU A 179 11.82 -1.91 -4.12
CA LEU A 179 10.42 -1.52 -3.98
C LEU A 179 9.61 -2.57 -3.23
N ARG A 180 9.60 -3.80 -3.73
CA ARG A 180 8.76 -4.87 -3.21
C ARG A 180 9.36 -6.23 -3.49
N GLN A 181 9.23 -7.13 -2.52
CA GLN A 181 9.44 -8.55 -2.71
C GLN A 181 8.08 -9.20 -2.90
N ILE A 182 7.89 -9.90 -4.01
CA ILE A 182 6.60 -10.47 -4.38
C ILE A 182 6.69 -11.99 -4.24
N PRO A 183 6.13 -12.59 -3.17
CA PRO A 183 6.05 -14.04 -3.05
C PRO A 183 5.05 -14.62 -4.07
N PHE A 184 5.11 -15.93 -4.25
CA PHE A 184 4.21 -16.64 -5.17
C PHE A 184 3.01 -17.16 -4.38
N TYR A 185 1.83 -16.57 -4.55
CA TYR A 185 0.60 -17.06 -3.89
C TYR A 185 -0.14 -18.10 -4.73
N VAL A 186 -0.05 -17.99 -6.07
CA VAL A 186 -0.66 -18.92 -7.03
C VAL A 186 0.41 -19.37 -8.03
N GLU A 187 0.56 -20.68 -8.20
CA GLU A 187 1.49 -21.23 -9.18
C GLU A 187 1.08 -20.84 -10.60
N ASN A 188 2.08 -20.51 -11.44
CA ASN A 188 1.92 -20.24 -12.87
C ASN A 188 0.97 -19.07 -13.22
N ALA A 189 0.62 -18.22 -12.25
CA ALA A 189 -0.10 -16.99 -12.48
C ALA A 189 0.86 -15.79 -12.41
N GLY A 190 0.87 -14.94 -13.44
CA GLY A 190 1.55 -13.65 -13.37
C GLY A 190 0.81 -12.66 -12.46
N ALA A 191 1.43 -11.52 -12.21
CA ALA A 191 0.86 -10.45 -11.40
C ALA A 191 1.04 -9.08 -12.07
N LEU A 192 0.14 -8.16 -11.78
CA LEU A 192 0.24 -6.79 -12.26
C LEU A 192 0.68 -5.90 -11.10
N LEU A 193 1.82 -5.22 -11.25
CA LEU A 193 2.33 -4.31 -10.23
C LEU A 193 2.21 -2.87 -10.73
N GLN A 194 1.38 -2.08 -10.04
CA GLN A 194 1.38 -0.63 -10.19
C GLN A 194 2.36 -0.03 -9.18
N ILE A 195 3.26 0.83 -9.68
CA ILE A 195 4.24 1.58 -8.89
C ILE A 195 3.85 3.06 -8.95
N GLN A 196 3.81 3.69 -7.78
CA GLN A 196 3.71 5.13 -7.62
C GLN A 196 5.03 5.64 -7.04
N GLN A 197 5.72 6.48 -7.80
CA GLN A 197 6.88 7.24 -7.34
C GLN A 197 6.46 8.67 -7.02
N ILE A 198 6.76 9.11 -5.81
CA ILE A 198 6.23 10.34 -5.23
C ILE A 198 7.39 11.19 -4.75
N SER A 199 7.44 12.45 -5.19
CA SER A 199 8.31 13.47 -4.58
C SER A 199 7.58 14.09 -3.40
N ILE A 200 8.21 14.05 -2.23
CA ILE A 200 7.63 14.52 -0.97
C ILE A 200 8.46 15.66 -0.38
N SER A 201 7.82 16.54 0.39
CA SER A 201 8.54 17.63 1.05
C SER A 201 9.40 17.10 2.22
N PRO A 202 10.44 17.83 2.64
CA PRO A 202 11.25 17.45 3.81
C PRO A 202 10.41 17.29 5.09
N VAL A 203 9.33 18.07 5.22
CA VAL A 203 8.42 18.02 6.37
C VAL A 203 7.56 16.75 6.32
N VAL A 204 7.03 16.39 5.15
CA VAL A 204 6.32 15.12 4.94
C VAL A 204 7.24 13.93 5.22
N TYR A 205 8.49 13.98 4.74
CA TYR A 205 9.47 12.93 5.02
C TYR A 205 9.68 12.72 6.53
N LYS A 206 9.89 13.81 7.28
CA LYS A 206 10.04 13.74 8.75
C LYS A 206 8.82 13.11 9.42
N TYR A 207 7.62 13.53 9.02
CA TYR A 207 6.36 12.98 9.55
C TYR A 207 6.23 11.47 9.26
N LEU A 208 6.44 11.05 8.01
CA LEU A 208 6.40 9.63 7.62
C LEU A 208 7.50 8.81 8.30
N ASN A 209 8.67 9.39 8.52
CA ASN A 209 9.76 8.72 9.22
C ASN A 209 9.43 8.48 10.70
N LEU A 210 8.74 9.41 11.38
CA LEU A 210 8.25 9.19 12.74
C LEU A 210 7.22 8.06 12.79
N ILE A 211 6.29 8.01 11.83
CA ILE A 211 5.33 6.90 11.71
C ILE A 211 6.09 5.60 11.50
N LYS A 212 7.02 5.56 10.54
CA LYS A 212 7.84 4.37 10.26
C LYS A 212 8.56 3.87 11.50
N GLN A 213 9.18 4.77 12.27
CA GLN A 213 9.86 4.42 13.52
C GLN A 213 8.90 3.88 14.60
N GLN A 214 7.63 4.28 14.59
CA GLN A 214 6.62 3.78 15.54
C GLN A 214 6.03 2.44 15.13
N THR A 215 5.76 2.24 13.84
CA THR A 215 5.00 1.09 13.35
C THR A 215 5.89 -0.07 12.90
N GLU A 216 7.15 0.19 12.58
CA GLU A 216 8.07 -0.81 12.02
C GLU A 216 9.31 -1.08 12.87
N SER A 217 9.53 -0.34 13.97
CA SER A 217 10.61 -0.67 14.90
C SER A 217 10.18 -1.83 15.79
N THR A 218 10.96 -2.92 15.76
CA THR A 218 10.89 -3.96 16.77
C THR A 218 11.60 -3.44 18.02
N GLY A 219 10.88 -2.66 18.82
CA GLY A 219 11.44 -2.04 20.02
C GLY A 219 12.00 -3.08 21.00
N THR A 220 13.09 -2.74 21.68
CA THR A 220 13.53 -3.43 22.89
C THR A 220 12.91 -2.77 24.13
N LEU A 221 12.89 -3.46 25.28
CA LEU A 221 12.33 -2.94 26.54
C LEU A 221 12.99 -1.62 27.00
N THR A 222 14.16 -1.30 26.45
CA THR A 222 14.96 -0.11 26.77
C THR A 222 14.92 0.99 25.71
N ASP A 223 14.18 0.81 24.61
CA ASP A 223 14.12 1.82 23.57
C ASP A 223 13.31 3.04 24.04
N VAL A 224 13.84 4.22 23.73
CA VAL A 224 13.13 5.48 24.00
C VAL A 224 11.87 5.51 23.16
N ALA A 225 10.73 5.77 23.80
CA ALA A 225 9.46 5.91 23.10
C ALA A 225 9.56 7.03 22.04
N PRO A 226 9.25 6.75 20.77
CA PRO A 226 9.30 7.76 19.71
C PRO A 226 8.30 8.89 19.98
N ALA A 227 8.68 10.12 19.64
CA ALA A 227 7.83 11.30 19.82
C ALA A 227 6.53 11.18 18.99
N PRO A 228 5.36 11.62 19.50
CA PRO A 228 4.11 11.59 18.75
C PRO A 228 4.24 12.28 17.38
N PRO A 229 3.69 11.71 16.31
CA PRO A 229 3.79 12.31 14.98
C PRO A 229 2.84 13.51 14.92
N VAL A 230 3.39 14.72 15.07
CA VAL A 230 2.63 15.96 14.98
C VAL A 230 2.30 16.25 13.51
N GLY A 231 1.00 16.36 13.23
CA GLY A 231 0.47 16.69 11.92
C GLY A 231 0.66 18.15 11.52
N ASN A 232 0.22 18.51 10.32
CA ASN A 232 0.18 19.90 9.86
C ASN A 232 -1.22 20.52 9.88
N ILE A 233 -2.24 19.78 10.35
CA ILE A 233 -3.64 20.24 10.43
C ILE A 233 -3.87 20.80 11.83
N ARG A 234 -4.47 21.99 11.92
CA ARG A 234 -4.80 22.66 13.19
C ARG A 234 -6.24 23.15 13.20
N ASN A 235 -6.87 23.15 14.37
CA ASN A 235 -8.13 23.85 14.56
C ASN A 235 -7.86 25.36 14.62
N VAL A 236 -8.49 26.12 13.74
CA VAL A 236 -8.37 27.58 13.65
C VAL A 236 -9.09 28.27 14.82
N ASN A 237 -10.14 27.65 15.33
CA ASN A 237 -10.95 28.15 16.44
C ASN A 237 -10.35 27.81 17.82
N ASN A 238 -9.56 26.73 17.93
CA ASN A 238 -8.91 26.29 19.17
C ASN A 238 -7.49 25.75 18.91
N PRO A 239 -6.45 26.61 18.99
CA PRO A 239 -5.07 26.20 18.73
C PRO A 239 -4.50 25.12 19.67
N GLU A 240 -5.11 24.95 20.85
CA GLU A 240 -4.68 23.95 21.86
C GLU A 240 -5.28 22.56 21.60
N GLU A 241 -6.21 22.43 20.64
CA GLU A 241 -6.77 21.13 20.28
C GLU A 241 -5.71 20.27 19.58
N ALA A 242 -5.46 19.09 20.14
CA ALA A 242 -4.63 18.08 19.49
C ALA A 242 -5.36 17.50 18.27
N VAL A 243 -4.81 17.73 17.08
CA VAL A 243 -5.36 17.23 15.82
C VAL A 243 -4.39 16.23 15.20
N LEU A 244 -4.94 15.08 14.78
CA LEU A 244 -4.17 14.02 14.14
C LEU A 244 -4.25 14.09 12.62
N GLY A 245 -3.22 13.54 11.98
CA GLY A 245 -3.14 13.40 10.52
C GLY A 245 -2.35 14.52 9.86
N TYR A 246 -1.97 14.28 8.60
CA TYR A 246 -1.15 15.19 7.81
C TYR A 246 -1.76 15.33 6.42
N PHE A 247 -1.86 16.57 5.94
CA PHE A 247 -2.21 16.87 4.56
C PHE A 247 -0.94 17.10 3.75
N ALA A 248 -0.73 16.30 2.70
CA ALA A 248 0.38 16.46 1.77
C ALA A 248 -0.14 16.68 0.34
N ALA A 249 0.46 17.62 -0.39
CA ALA A 249 0.23 17.80 -1.82
C ALA A 249 1.50 17.39 -2.57
N VAL A 250 1.37 16.37 -3.43
CA VAL A 250 2.53 15.69 -4.03
C VAL A 250 2.30 15.43 -5.52
N ASN A 251 3.39 15.33 -6.28
CA ASN A 251 3.35 14.81 -7.65
C ASN A 251 3.59 13.31 -7.61
N VAL A 252 2.78 12.57 -8.37
CA VAL A 252 2.84 11.11 -8.44
C VAL A 252 3.11 10.70 -9.89
N VAL A 253 4.24 10.05 -10.11
CA VAL A 253 4.53 9.33 -11.36
C VAL A 253 4.05 7.90 -11.19
N LYS A 254 3.09 7.50 -12.03
CA LYS A 254 2.50 6.15 -12.01
C LYS A 254 3.02 5.35 -13.20
N THR A 255 3.43 4.12 -12.94
CA THR A 255 3.75 3.13 -13.98
C THR A 255 3.21 1.77 -13.58
N THR A 256 2.99 0.90 -14.55
CA THR A 256 2.46 -0.45 -14.32
C THR A 256 3.32 -1.45 -15.11
N ILE A 257 3.70 -2.54 -14.46
CA ILE A 257 4.46 -3.63 -15.08
C ILE A 257 3.76 -4.97 -14.87
N TRP A 258 3.95 -5.88 -15.82
CA TRP A 258 3.61 -7.28 -15.64
C TRP A 258 4.79 -8.03 -15.03
N ILE A 259 4.55 -8.69 -13.91
CA ILE A 259 5.50 -9.58 -13.26
C ILE A 259 5.28 -10.97 -13.86
N ASP A 260 6.17 -11.34 -14.78
CA ASP A 260 6.23 -12.70 -15.26
C ASP A 260 6.85 -13.59 -14.18
N ARG A 261 6.09 -14.59 -13.77
CA ARG A 261 6.45 -15.55 -12.72
C ARG A 261 6.97 -16.86 -13.30
N ASN A 262 7.09 -16.99 -14.62
CA ASN A 262 7.48 -18.22 -15.30
C ASN A 262 9.01 -18.37 -15.50
N GLN A 263 9.82 -17.53 -14.87
CA GLN A 263 11.27 -17.54 -15.09
C GLN A 263 11.99 -18.60 -14.25
N SER A 264 12.67 -19.52 -14.94
CA SER A 264 13.55 -20.59 -14.45
C SER A 264 12.86 -21.71 -13.66
N GLY A 265 13.18 -22.97 -13.97
CA GLY A 265 12.62 -24.19 -13.38
C GLY A 265 12.99 -24.44 -11.90
N ALA A 266 13.15 -23.39 -11.11
CA ALA A 266 13.34 -23.48 -9.67
C ALA A 266 12.01 -23.80 -8.96
N GLN A 267 12.08 -24.59 -7.89
CA GLN A 267 10.91 -24.88 -7.05
C GLN A 267 10.32 -23.58 -6.51
N ARG A 268 9.00 -23.45 -6.64
CA ARG A 268 8.23 -22.32 -6.10
C ARG A 268 7.49 -22.84 -4.88
N ILE A 269 7.73 -22.22 -3.73
CA ILE A 269 6.93 -22.52 -2.54
C ILE A 269 5.78 -21.52 -2.56
N THR A 270 4.59 -22.00 -2.92
CA THR A 270 3.36 -21.22 -2.81
C THR A 270 2.69 -21.46 -1.48
N MET A 271 2.24 -20.39 -0.84
CA MET A 271 1.52 -20.44 0.42
C MET A 271 0.47 -19.34 0.45
N LEU A 272 -0.53 -19.48 1.30
CA LEU A 272 -1.51 -18.43 1.49
C LEU A 272 -0.91 -17.22 2.20
N LEU A 273 -1.59 -16.08 2.11
CA LEU A 273 -1.13 -14.80 2.65
C LEU A 273 -0.82 -14.87 4.15
N ASP A 274 -1.49 -15.75 4.88
CA ASP A 274 -1.35 -16.03 6.31
C ASP A 274 -0.33 -17.14 6.63
N GLY A 275 0.45 -17.58 5.64
CA GLY A 275 1.49 -18.57 5.86
C GLY A 275 0.97 -19.98 6.17
N ARG A 276 -0.26 -20.33 5.77
CA ARG A 276 -0.79 -21.69 5.88
C ARG A 276 -0.87 -22.42 4.54
N THR A 277 -0.82 -23.74 4.62
CA THR A 277 -1.16 -24.62 3.49
C THR A 277 -2.67 -24.56 3.24
N PRO A 278 -3.12 -24.38 1.98
CA PRO A 278 -4.54 -24.45 1.66
C PRO A 278 -5.17 -25.79 2.07
N SER A 279 -6.41 -25.75 2.56
CA SER A 279 -7.23 -26.91 2.93
C SER A 279 -8.54 -26.86 2.16
N PHE A 280 -8.50 -27.33 0.91
CA PHE A 280 -9.64 -27.21 -0.01
C PHE A 280 -10.80 -28.14 0.35
N VAL A 281 -12.02 -27.65 0.15
CA VAL A 281 -13.23 -28.47 0.05
C VAL A 281 -13.71 -28.55 -1.39
N ASP A 282 -14.42 -29.62 -1.74
CA ASP A 282 -15.09 -29.78 -3.04
C ASP A 282 -16.39 -28.94 -3.08
N ARG A 283 -16.23 -27.63 -2.91
CA ARG A 283 -17.28 -26.62 -2.97
C ARG A 283 -16.67 -25.29 -3.36
N GLN A 284 -17.17 -24.71 -4.44
CA GLN A 284 -16.74 -23.39 -4.90
C GLN A 284 -17.56 -22.27 -4.25
N GLU A 285 -16.99 -21.08 -4.21
CA GLU A 285 -17.63 -19.85 -3.72
C GLU A 285 -17.46 -18.73 -4.75
N GLY A 286 -18.48 -17.87 -4.84
CA GLY A 286 -18.43 -16.68 -5.68
C GLY A 286 -17.38 -15.66 -5.20
N CYS A 287 -16.72 -14.99 -6.14
CA CYS A 287 -15.89 -13.83 -5.82
C CYS A 287 -16.77 -12.66 -5.32
N LEU A 288 -16.72 -12.39 -4.02
CA LEU A 288 -17.41 -11.23 -3.43
C LEU A 288 -16.56 -9.98 -3.60
N ALA A 289 -17.11 -8.98 -4.30
CA ALA A 289 -16.44 -7.71 -4.49
C ALA A 289 -16.27 -6.97 -3.16
N SER A 290 -15.09 -6.40 -2.94
CA SER A 290 -14.75 -5.59 -1.76
C SER A 290 -13.82 -4.45 -2.20
N PRO A 291 -13.47 -3.48 -1.33
CA PRO A 291 -12.53 -2.42 -1.70
C PRO A 291 -11.20 -2.93 -2.28
N ASN A 292 -10.80 -4.15 -1.90
CA ASN A 292 -9.56 -4.77 -2.34
C ASN A 292 -9.77 -5.94 -3.31
N ARG A 293 -11.01 -6.35 -3.61
CA ARG A 293 -11.32 -7.55 -4.39
C ARG A 293 -12.30 -7.26 -5.53
N PHE A 294 -11.98 -7.79 -6.71
CA PHE A 294 -12.62 -7.43 -7.98
C PHE A 294 -13.04 -8.67 -8.78
N ILE A 295 -14.19 -8.56 -9.44
CA ILE A 295 -14.75 -9.59 -10.34
C ILE A 295 -14.34 -9.35 -11.80
N ALA A 296 -13.87 -8.14 -12.11
CA ALA A 296 -13.31 -7.79 -13.41
C ALA A 296 -11.78 -7.68 -13.31
N PRO A 297 -11.05 -8.02 -14.39
CA PRO A 297 -9.60 -7.86 -14.41
C PRO A 297 -9.23 -6.38 -14.23
N PRO A 298 -8.16 -6.07 -13.48
CA PRO A 298 -7.65 -4.71 -13.40
C PRO A 298 -7.13 -4.25 -14.77
N GLU A 299 -7.17 -2.94 -15.01
CA GLU A 299 -6.65 -2.34 -16.25
C GLU A 299 -5.16 -2.70 -16.44
N GLY A 300 -4.82 -3.26 -17.60
CA GLY A 300 -3.46 -3.72 -17.92
C GLY A 300 -3.16 -5.18 -17.55
N TRP A 301 -4.15 -5.93 -17.02
CA TRP A 301 -4.01 -7.37 -16.76
C TRP A 301 -3.70 -8.16 -18.04
N ARG A 302 -2.80 -9.14 -17.95
CA ARG A 302 -2.47 -10.07 -19.05
C ARG A 302 -3.05 -11.45 -18.75
N PHE A 303 -3.75 -12.03 -19.72
CA PHE A 303 -4.34 -13.36 -19.63
C PHE A 303 -3.36 -14.44 -20.10
#